data_AF-A0A2U2I767-F1
#
_entry.id   AF-A0A2U2I767-F1
#
_cell.length_a   1.000
_cell.length_b   1.000
_cell.length_c   1.000
_cell.angle_alpha   90.00
_cell.angle_beta   90.00
_cell.angle_gamma   90.00
#
_symmetry.space_group_name_H-M   'P 1'
#
loop_
_entity.id
_entity.type
_entity.pdbx_description
1 polymer ?
#
loop_
_entity_poly.entity_id
_entity_poly.type
_entity_poly.pdbx_seq_one_letter_code
_entity_poly.pdbx_strand_id
1 'polypeptide(L)'
;VDGVMQEIWGAIIAYNLVRLEMSKAAIDAGCVPTDISFVRAFHVIQYELLWVAATRAQGKLPKLLQNMRERLVNELTAKRPGRKRDRVVKSKAQRYPTRKIKKLA
;
A
#
# COMPACT_ATOMS: atom_id res chain seq x y z
N VAL A 1 -4.77 -27.13 14.42
CA VAL A 1 -4.30 -25.90 15.11
C VAL A 1 -3.09 -25.30 14.38
N ASP A 2 -2.24 -26.12 13.76
CA ASP A 2 -1.00 -25.67 13.11
C ASP A 2 -1.20 -24.76 11.89
N GLY A 3 -2.24 -25.00 11.07
CA GLY A 3 -2.48 -24.19 9.86
C GLY A 3 -2.79 -22.71 10.15
N VAL A 4 -3.56 -22.41 11.20
CA VAL A 4 -3.90 -21.03 11.58
C VAL A 4 -2.64 -20.28 12.02
N MET A 5 -1.78 -20.92 12.80
CA MET A 5 -0.52 -20.32 13.22
C MET A 5 0.42 -20.11 12.03
N GLN A 6 0.48 -21.06 11.09
CA GLN A 6 1.27 -20.92 9.87
C GLN A 6 0.81 -19.73 9.02
N GLU A 7 -0.50 -19.53 8.86
CA GLU A 7 -1.06 -18.39 8.13
C GLU A 7 -0.71 -17.05 8.78
N ILE A 8 -0.86 -16.96 10.11
CA ILE A 8 -0.51 -15.75 10.87
C ILE A 8 0.98 -15.44 10.73
N TRP A 9 1.85 -16.44 10.91
CA TRP A 9 3.28 -16.28 10.75
C TRP A 9 3.66 -15.89 9.32
N GLY A 10 3.05 -16.54 8.32
CA GLY A 10 3.26 -16.21 6.91
C GLY A 10 2.90 -14.76 6.60
N ALA A 11 1.77 -14.27 7.10
CA ALA A 11 1.33 -12.89 6.93
C ALA A 11 2.31 -11.89 7.58
N ILE A 12 2.75 -12.17 8.81
CA ILE A 12 3.68 -11.29 9.54
C ILE A 12 5.06 -11.26 8.84
N ILE A 13 5.57 -12.42 8.41
CA ILE A 13 6.83 -12.51 7.68
C ILE A 13 6.74 -11.73 6.37
N ALA A 14 5.69 -11.93 5.57
CA ALA A 14 5.50 -11.21 4.31
C ALA A 14 5.42 -9.70 4.54
N TYR A 15 4.67 -9.24 5.54
CA TYR A 15 4.59 -7.82 5.91
C TYR A 15 5.97 -7.24 6.23
N ASN A 16 6.76 -7.94 7.06
CA ASN A 16 8.09 -7.49 7.46
C ASN A 16 9.08 -7.45 6.30
N LEU A 17 9.03 -8.44 5.39
CA LEU A 17 9.87 -8.46 4.20
C LEU A 17 9.57 -7.29 3.26
N VAL A 18 8.29 -6.99 3.03
CA VAL A 18 7.88 -5.82 2.24
C VAL A 18 8.39 -4.53 2.89
N ARG A 19 8.23 -4.38 4.21
CA ARG A 19 8.73 -3.22 4.95
C ARG A 19 10.26 -3.08 4.89
N LEU A 20 10.98 -4.20 4.94
CA LEU A 20 12.44 -4.21 4.82
C LEU A 20 12.89 -3.71 3.46
N GLU A 21 12.30 -4.21 2.37
CA GLU A 21 12.67 -3.76 1.02
C GLU A 21 12.25 -2.30 0.76
N MET A 22 11.11 -1.85 1.29
CA MET A 22 10.75 -0.43 1.28
C MET A 22 11.82 0.43 1.98
N SER A 23 12.32 0.01 3.15
CA SER A 23 13.35 0.75 3.87
C SER A 23 14.66 0.82 3.10
N LYS A 24 15.09 -0.27 2.47
CA LYS A 24 16.30 -0.28 1.62
C LYS A 24 16.14 0.64 0.42
N ALA A 25 15.03 0.53 -0.31
CA ALA A 25 14.75 1.40 -1.45
C ALA A 25 14.67 2.88 -1.06
N ALA A 26 14.13 3.19 0.12
CA ALA A 26 14.08 4.55 0.64
C ALA A 26 15.46 5.12 1.00
N ILE A 27 16.34 4.30 1.58
CA ILE A 27 17.74 4.67 1.84
C ILE A 27 18.46 4.99 0.53
N ASP A 28 18.33 4.11 -0.46
CA ASP A 28 18.96 4.29 -1.78
C ASP A 28 18.45 5.57 -2.49
N ALA A 29 17.20 5.96 -2.24
CA ALA A 29 16.56 7.15 -2.81
C ALA A 29 16.70 8.43 -1.97
N GLY A 30 17.25 8.36 -0.76
CA GLY A 30 17.30 9.49 0.17
C GLY A 30 15.92 9.98 0.65
N CYS A 31 14.91 9.11 0.67
CA CYS A 31 13.56 9.45 1.15
C CYS A 31 13.22 8.71 2.46
N VAL A 32 12.13 9.11 3.11
CA VAL A 32 11.67 8.40 4.33
C VAL A 32 10.89 7.16 3.91
N PRO A 33 11.09 5.97 4.54
CA PRO A 33 10.34 4.75 4.18
C PRO A 33 8.82 4.89 4.26
N THR A 34 8.32 5.85 5.05
CA THR A 34 6.89 6.17 5.16
C THR A 34 6.32 6.92 3.96
N ASP A 35 7.18 7.50 3.11
CA ASP A 35 6.76 8.18 1.89
C ASP A 35 6.40 7.17 0.78
N ILE A 36 6.91 5.93 0.87
CA ILE A 36 6.54 4.83 -0.01
C ILE A 36 5.23 4.19 0.50
N SER A 37 4.23 4.07 -0.37
CA SER A 37 2.96 3.42 -0.01
C SER A 37 3.13 1.92 0.13
N PHE A 38 2.76 1.35 1.28
CA PHE A 38 2.83 -0.09 1.52
C PHE A 38 2.03 -0.90 0.49
N VAL A 39 0.78 -0.48 0.22
CA VAL A 39 -0.09 -1.19 -0.74
C VAL A 39 0.54 -1.17 -2.13
N ARG A 40 1.13 -0.04 -2.53
CA ARG A 40 1.80 0.06 -3.83
C ARG A 40 3.05 -0.80 -3.90
N ALA A 41 3.87 -0.74 -2.84
CA ALA A 41 5.08 -1.55 -2.73
C ALA A 41 4.77 -3.05 -2.79
N PHE A 42 3.71 -3.49 -2.11
CA PHE A 42 3.25 -4.87 -2.17
C PHE A 42 2.90 -5.31 -3.59
N HIS A 43 2.13 -4.51 -4.35
CA HIS A 43 1.79 -4.84 -5.74
C HIS A 43 3.02 -4.83 -6.67
N VAL A 44 3.95 -3.89 -6.49
CA VAL A 44 5.19 -3.85 -7.27
C VAL A 44 6.02 -5.11 -7.01
N ILE A 45 6.20 -5.48 -5.74
CA ILE A 45 6.95 -6.70 -5.35
C ILE A 45 6.26 -7.94 -5.93
N GLN A 46 4.93 -8.06 -5.82
CA GLN A 46 4.20 -9.18 -6.40
C GLN A 46 4.37 -9.25 -7.92
N TYR A 47 4.25 -8.12 -8.62
CA TYR A 47 4.45 -8.04 -10.06
C TYR A 47 5.84 -8.54 -10.48
N GLU A 48 6.89 -8.07 -9.81
CA GLU A 48 8.27 -8.47 -10.11
C GLU A 48 8.52 -9.94 -9.76
N LEU A 49 7.96 -10.45 -8.67
CA LEU A 49 8.03 -11.88 -8.32
C LEU A 49 7.35 -12.77 -9.36
N LEU A 50 6.22 -12.33 -9.94
CA LEU A 50 5.56 -13.05 -11.04
C LEU A 50 6.47 -13.10 -12.30
N TRP A 51 7.14 -12.00 -12.63
CA TRP A 51 8.12 -11.99 -13.73
C TRP A 51 9.34 -12.85 -13.46
N VAL A 52 9.84 -12.84 -12.23
CA VAL A 52 10.93 -13.72 -11.77
C VAL A 52 10.54 -15.18 -11.95
N ALA A 53 9.33 -15.58 -11.52
CA ALA A 53 8.83 -16.93 -11.66
C ALA A 53 8.69 -17.37 -13.13
N ALA A 54 8.32 -16.45 -14.01
CA ALA A 54 8.23 -16.72 -15.45
C ALA A 54 9.60 -16.78 -16.15
N THR A 55 10.64 -16.16 -15.58
CA THR A 55 11.96 -16.02 -16.21
C THR A 55 12.81 -17.28 -16.01
N ARG A 56 13.13 -17.98 -17.11
CA ARG A 56 14.02 -19.17 -17.08
C ARG A 56 15.50 -18.85 -16.88
N ALA A 57 15.92 -17.62 -17.19
CA ALA A 57 17.31 -17.18 -17.10
C ALA A 57 17.60 -16.48 -15.76
N GLN A 58 18.10 -17.23 -14.77
CA GLN A 58 18.37 -16.72 -13.42
C GLN A 58 19.42 -15.59 -13.38
N GLY A 59 20.28 -15.47 -14.39
CA GLY A 59 21.23 -14.36 -14.50
C GLY A 59 20.60 -12.96 -14.61
N LYS A 60 19.29 -12.87 -14.92
CA LYS A 60 18.57 -11.59 -15.00
C LYS A 60 18.03 -11.11 -13.65
N LEU A 61 18.08 -11.94 -12.60
CA LEU A 61 17.53 -11.63 -11.28
C LEU A 61 18.08 -10.34 -10.67
N PRO A 62 19.40 -10.05 -10.68
CA PRO A 62 19.91 -8.82 -10.08
C PRO A 62 19.33 -7.56 -10.73
N LYS A 63 19.20 -7.58 -12.07
CA LYS A 63 18.61 -6.47 -12.82
C LYS A 63 17.12 -6.30 -12.54
N LEU A 64 16.37 -7.39 -12.40
CA LEU A 64 14.95 -7.35 -12.03
C LEU A 64 14.77 -6.74 -10.63
N LEU A 65 15.59 -7.14 -9.66
CA LEU A 65 15.55 -6.58 -8.31
C LEU A 65 15.93 -5.09 -8.28
N GLN A 66 16.87 -4.67 -9.11
CA GLN A 66 17.21 -3.24 -9.26
C GLN A 66 16.03 -2.45 -9.83
N ASN A 67 15.42 -2.92 -10.92
CA ASN A 67 14.23 -2.31 -11.51
C ASN A 67 13.07 -2.24 -10.50
N MET A 68 12.88 -3.28 -9.69
CA MET A 68 11.86 -3.30 -8.63
C MET A 68 12.07 -2.12 -7.66
N ARG A 69 13.31 -1.94 -7.18
CA ARG A 69 13.64 -0.86 -6.23
C ARG A 69 13.43 0.53 -6.84
N GLU A 70 13.82 0.72 -8.09
CA GLU A 70 13.58 1.97 -8.82
C GLU A 70 12.08 2.27 -8.93
N ARG A 71 11.26 1.27 -9.23
CA ARG A 71 9.79 1.41 -9.32
C ARG A 71 9.15 1.78 -7.98
N LEU A 72 9.64 1.25 -6.87
CA LEU A 72 9.16 1.61 -5.53
C LEU A 72 9.32 3.11 -5.24
N VAL A 73 10.39 3.71 -5.76
CA VAL A 73 10.80 5.09 -5.48
C VAL A 73 10.15 6.10 -6.42
N ASN A 74 9.92 5.75 -7.69
CA ASN A 74 9.30 6.65 -8.69
C ASN A 74 7.87 7.10 -8.31
N GLU A 75 7.30 6.48 -7.30
CA GLU A 75 5.88 6.40 -7.07
C GLU A 75 5.50 6.78 -5.63
N LEU A 76 6.22 7.77 -5.08
CA LEU A 76 6.03 8.28 -3.72
C LEU A 76 4.60 8.80 -3.47
N THR A 77 4.18 8.65 -2.21
CA THR A 77 2.90 9.15 -1.75
C THR A 77 2.90 10.68 -1.78
N ALA A 78 1.95 11.26 -2.51
CA ALA A 78 1.79 12.71 -2.55
C ALA A 78 1.45 13.27 -1.15
N LYS A 79 2.39 14.01 -0.55
CA LYS A 79 2.14 14.76 0.69
C LYS A 79 1.09 15.85 0.39
N ARG A 80 0.03 15.90 1.18
CA ARG A 80 -1.04 16.90 1.08
C ARG A 80 -1.06 17.79 2.33
N PRO A 81 -0.09 18.71 2.47
CA PRO A 81 -0.03 19.60 3.62
C PRO A 81 -1.31 20.45 3.71
N GLY A 82 -1.79 20.70 4.93
CA GLY A 82 -3.01 21.48 5.16
C GLY A 82 -4.33 20.74 4.96
N ARG A 83 -4.33 19.44 4.63
CA ARG A 83 -5.57 18.65 4.57
C ARG A 83 -6.19 18.50 5.96
N LYS A 84 -7.28 19.22 6.22
CA LYS A 84 -8.16 18.99 7.38
C LYS A 84 -9.26 17.97 7.02
N ARG A 85 -9.54 17.03 7.93
CA ARG A 85 -10.70 16.12 7.87
C ARG A 85 -11.54 16.36 9.10
N ASP A 86 -12.29 17.46 9.09
CA ASP A 86 -13.18 17.78 10.20
C ASP A 86 -14.23 16.66 10.32
N ARG A 87 -14.50 16.24 11.56
CA ARG A 87 -15.50 15.20 11.81
C ARG A 87 -16.88 15.80 11.53
N VAL A 88 -17.42 15.51 10.35
CA VAL A 88 -18.79 15.89 9.97
C VAL A 88 -19.66 14.65 9.99
N VAL A 89 -20.83 14.74 10.62
CA VAL A 89 -21.89 13.74 10.47
C VAL A 89 -22.43 13.87 9.05
N LYS A 90 -22.05 12.94 8.16
CA LYS A 90 -22.65 12.85 6.84
C LYS A 90 -24.15 12.59 7.02
N SER A 91 -24.98 13.26 6.24
CA SER A 91 -26.40 12.93 6.19
C SER A 91 -26.56 11.47 5.78
N LYS A 92 -27.51 10.76 6.40
CA LYS A 92 -27.89 9.43 5.93
C LYS A 92 -28.39 9.55 4.49
N ALA A 93 -27.93 8.67 3.61
CA ALA A 93 -28.47 8.60 2.25
C ALA A 93 -29.98 8.33 2.34
N GLN A 94 -30.79 9.17 1.71
CA GLN A 94 -32.25 9.04 1.66
C GLN A 94 -32.67 8.82 0.21
N ARG A 95 -33.45 7.75 -0.02
CA ARG A 95 -33.98 7.43 -1.35
C ARG A 95 -35.16 8.33 -1.76
N TYR A 96 -35.87 8.87 -0.77
CA TYR A 96 -37.05 9.71 -0.98
C TYR A 96 -36.89 11.06 -0.28
N PRO A 97 -37.52 12.14 -0.80
CA PRO A 97 -37.48 13.45 -0.17
C PRO A 97 -38.14 13.42 1.20
N THR A 98 -37.42 13.89 2.23
CA THR A 98 -37.97 14.03 3.58
C THR A 98 -38.92 15.21 3.67
N ARG A 99 -40.15 14.96 4.10
CA ARG A 99 -41.16 15.99 4.40
C ARG A 99 -40.72 16.80 5.62
N LYS A 100 -40.41 18.09 5.44
CA LYS A 100 -40.15 19.02 6.55
C LYS A 100 -41.48 19.50 7.13
N ILE A 101 -41.82 19.06 8.33
CA ILE A 101 -42.99 19.57 9.07
C ILE A 101 -42.56 20.86 9.77
N LYS A 102 -43.18 22.00 9.45
CA LYS A 102 -42.99 23.24 10.22
C LYS A 102 -43.57 23.02 11.61
N LYS A 103 -42.78 23.23 12.67
CA LYS A 103 -43.34 23.37 14.02
C LYS A 103 -44.23 24.62 14.03
N LEU A 104 -45.47 24.46 14.47
CA LEU A 104 -46.31 25.60 14.82
C LEU A 104 -45.67 26.31 16.03
N ALA A 105 -45.55 27.63 15.91
CA ALA A 105 -44.93 28.51 16.89
C ALA A 105 -45.72 28.53 18.20
#